data_AF-A0A9E1PCF1-F1
#
_entry.id   AF-A0A9E1PCF1-F1
#
_cell.length_a   1.000
_cell.length_b   1.000
_cell.length_c   1.000
_cell.angle_alpha   90.00
_cell.angle_beta   90.00
_cell.angle_gamma   90.00
#
_symmetry.space_group_name_H-M   'P 1'
#
loop_
_entity.id
_entity.type
_entity.pdbx_description
1 polymer ?
#
loop_
_entity_poly.entity_id
_entity_poly.type
_entity_poly.pdbx_seq_one_letter_code
_entity_poly.pdbx_strand_id
1 'polypeptide(L)'
;KNILNPTNSQIEKIRIFVFGKEKGKKPNKQIISSPKVSNNQVSYTTSDIVEGRIDGDFEGWEGETIVKLMNGDIWQQKEYYYYYHYAYSPKVTIVKSGSSFKMKVDGVSKAVGVEKLN
;
A
#
# COMPACT_ATOMS: atom_id res chain seq x y z
N LYS A 1 -20.41 0.31 13.64
CA LYS A 1 -19.07 0.03 13.07
C LYS A 1 -18.10 1.04 13.68
N ASN A 2 -17.24 0.61 14.62
CA ASN A 2 -16.29 1.52 15.27
C ASN A 2 -15.20 1.89 14.26
N ILE A 3 -15.16 3.17 13.88
CA ILE A 3 -14.12 3.72 13.03
C ILE A 3 -12.92 3.94 13.94
N LEU A 4 -12.00 2.97 13.98
CA LEU A 4 -10.72 3.15 14.64
C LEU A 4 -9.88 4.12 13.80
N ASN A 5 -9.48 5.23 14.41
CA ASN A 5 -8.55 6.16 13.79
C ASN A 5 -7.22 5.42 13.53
N PRO A 6 -6.67 5.45 12.31
CA PRO A 6 -5.39 4.84 12.02
C PRO A 6 -4.29 5.47 12.88
N THR A 7 -3.35 4.65 13.33
CA THR A 7 -2.18 5.12 14.07
C THR A 7 -1.34 6.08 13.20
N ASN A 8 -0.53 6.95 13.83
CA ASN A 8 0.38 7.84 13.10
C ASN A 8 1.32 7.10 12.13
N SER A 9 1.71 5.86 12.46
CA SER A 9 2.50 5.01 11.57
C SER A 9 1.72 4.59 10.31
N GLN A 10 0.44 4.24 10.46
CA GLN A 10 -0.43 3.90 9.34
C GLN A 10 -0.72 5.13 8.47
N ILE A 11 -0.90 6.31 9.07
CA ILE A 11 -1.08 7.57 8.35
C ILE A 11 0.16 7.91 7.51
N GLU A 12 1.36 7.76 8.05
CA GLU A 12 2.60 8.00 7.30
C GLU A 12 2.79 7.00 6.15
N LYS A 13 2.47 5.72 6.36
CA LYS A 13 2.48 4.72 5.28
C LYS A 13 1.49 5.06 4.17
N ILE A 14 0.27 5.45 4.52
CA ILE A 14 -0.73 5.93 3.56
C ILE A 14 -0.19 7.15 2.80
N ARG A 15 0.39 8.14 3.49
CA ARG A 15 0.96 9.33 2.84
C ARG A 15 2.05 8.95 1.84
N ILE A 16 3.01 8.12 2.24
CA ILE A 16 4.10 7.66 1.38
C ILE A 16 3.55 6.89 0.17
N PHE A 17 2.48 6.12 0.37
CA PHE A 17 1.85 5.32 -0.67
C PHE A 17 1.05 6.17 -1.68
N VAL A 18 0.28 7.15 -1.19
CA VAL A 18 -0.57 8.01 -2.01
C VAL A 18 0.24 9.09 -2.73
N PHE A 19 1.25 9.67 -2.07
CA PHE A 19 1.98 10.85 -2.57
C PHE A 19 3.42 10.56 -3.01
N GLY A 20 3.94 9.35 -2.76
CA GLY A 20 5.35 9.03 -3.01
C GLY A 20 6.30 9.74 -2.03
N LYS A 21 7.55 9.29 -1.93
CA LYS A 21 8.58 10.02 -1.16
C LYS A 21 8.99 11.28 -1.92
N GLU A 22 8.34 12.42 -1.67
CA GLU A 22 8.92 13.71 -2.05
C GLU A 22 10.24 13.91 -1.29
N LYS A 23 11.38 13.77 -1.98
CA LYS A 23 12.69 14.14 -1.42
C LYS A 23 12.73 15.66 -1.25
N GLY A 24 12.85 16.13 0.00
CA GLY A 24 13.37 17.47 0.30
C GLY A 24 12.39 18.53 0.82
N LYS A 25 11.08 18.27 0.92
CA LYS A 25 10.16 19.18 1.62
C LYS A 25 10.02 18.78 3.08
N LYS A 26 10.52 19.61 4.00
CA LYS A 26 10.12 19.52 5.41
C LYS A 26 8.58 19.67 5.44
N PRO A 27 7.84 18.79 6.11
CA PRO A 27 6.40 18.91 6.20
C PRO A 27 6.08 20.26 6.85
N ASN A 28 5.28 21.08 6.18
CA ASN A 28 4.78 22.31 6.76
C ASN A 28 3.97 21.91 8.01
N LYS A 29 4.47 22.28 9.20
CA LYS A 29 3.86 22.01 10.51
C LYS A 29 2.50 22.73 10.68
N GLN A 30 2.05 23.44 9.66
CA GLN A 30 0.82 24.24 9.61
C GLN A 30 -0.36 23.54 8.92
N ILE A 31 -0.22 22.27 8.55
CA ILE A 31 -1.35 21.42 8.17
C ILE A 31 -1.60 20.50 9.37
N ILE A 32 -2.80 20.55 9.95
CA ILE A 32 -3.23 19.92 11.22
C ILE A 32 -3.03 20.74 12.52
N SER A 33 -3.17 22.06 12.45
CA SER A 33 -3.89 22.79 13.50
C SER A 33 -5.20 23.26 12.88
N SER A 34 -6.34 22.71 13.31
CA SER A 34 -7.70 22.96 12.78
C SER A 34 -8.02 24.48 12.63
N PRO A 35 -9.00 24.94 11.81
CA PRO A 35 -10.05 24.23 11.03
C PRO A 35 -10.37 24.77 9.59
N LYS A 36 -11.24 24.02 8.86
CA LYS A 36 -12.01 24.32 7.60
C LYS A 36 -11.27 24.37 6.23
N VAL A 37 -11.14 23.22 5.56
CA VAL A 37 -11.11 23.12 4.07
C VAL A 37 -11.92 21.88 3.63
N SER A 38 -12.75 22.05 2.60
CA SER A 38 -13.76 21.14 2.08
C SER A 38 -13.23 19.96 1.24
N ASN A 39 -14.00 18.86 1.26
CA ASN A 39 -14.12 17.76 0.29
C ASN A 39 -12.87 17.05 -0.24
N ASN A 40 -12.27 16.17 0.58
CA ASN A 40 -12.08 14.74 0.29
C ASN A 40 -11.28 14.11 1.45
N GLN A 41 -11.98 13.83 2.54
CA GLN A 41 -11.42 13.07 3.66
C GLN A 41 -11.35 11.60 3.22
N VAL A 42 -10.22 11.15 2.68
CA VAL A 42 -10.02 9.71 2.44
C VAL A 42 -9.80 9.04 3.80
N SER A 43 -10.90 8.68 4.45
CA SER A 43 -10.93 7.92 5.69
C SER A 43 -10.60 6.46 5.38
N TYR A 44 -9.32 6.12 5.38
CA TYR A 44 -8.92 4.72 5.40
C TYR A 44 -9.26 4.14 6.77
N THR A 45 -10.15 3.17 6.79
CA THR A 45 -10.37 2.32 7.95
C THR A 45 -9.19 1.35 8.08
N THR A 46 -8.91 0.82 9.27
CA THR A 46 -7.88 -0.24 9.42
C THR A 46 -8.18 -1.49 8.58
N SER A 47 -9.45 -1.70 8.18
CA SER A 47 -9.85 -2.72 7.19
C SER A 47 -9.38 -2.46 5.76
N ASP A 48 -8.84 -1.26 5.46
CA ASP A 48 -8.36 -0.90 4.13
C ASP A 48 -6.85 -1.14 3.94
N ILE A 49 -6.16 -1.67 4.96
CA ILE A 49 -4.73 -1.97 4.90
C ILE A 49 -4.49 -3.43 5.27
N VAL A 50 -3.79 -4.17 4.40
CA VAL A 50 -3.25 -5.50 4.70
C VAL A 50 -1.73 -5.39 4.77
N GLU A 51 -1.14 -5.90 5.83
CA GLU A 51 0.31 -5.99 5.99
C GLU A 51 0.70 -7.46 6.13
N GLY A 52 1.83 -7.83 5.54
CA GLY A 52 2.29 -9.22 5.58
C GLY A 52 3.66 -9.39 4.94
N ARG A 53 3.96 -10.64 4.64
CA ARG A 53 5.15 -11.02 3.87
C ARG A 53 4.74 -11.99 2.77
N ILE A 54 5.46 -11.94 1.67
CA ILE A 54 5.34 -12.94 0.62
C ILE A 54 5.80 -14.29 1.18
N ASP A 55 5.06 -15.34 0.84
CA ASP A 55 5.38 -16.73 1.16
C ASP A 55 6.41 -17.24 0.13
N GLY A 56 7.69 -17.19 0.49
CA GLY A 56 8.79 -17.60 -0.37
C GLY A 56 9.37 -16.47 -1.23
N ASP A 57 9.80 -16.82 -2.43
CA ASP A 57 10.49 -15.93 -3.35
C ASP A 57 9.55 -14.94 -4.04
N PHE A 58 10.04 -13.73 -4.25
CA PHE A 58 9.47 -12.75 -5.17
C PHE A 58 10.52 -12.44 -6.23
N GLU A 59 10.23 -12.72 -7.49
CA GLU A 59 11.17 -12.55 -8.61
C GLU A 59 10.94 -11.24 -9.38
N GLY A 60 9.80 -10.57 -9.13
CA GLY A 60 9.44 -9.32 -9.77
C GLY A 60 7.99 -9.29 -10.21
N TRP A 61 7.66 -8.24 -10.96
CA TRP A 61 6.37 -8.08 -11.63
C TRP A 61 6.50 -8.46 -13.11
N GLU A 62 5.59 -9.30 -13.59
CA GLU A 62 5.60 -9.90 -14.93
C GLU A 62 4.29 -9.67 -15.70
N GLY A 63 3.43 -8.78 -15.21
CA GLY A 63 2.14 -8.46 -15.80
C GLY A 63 0.97 -9.26 -15.21
N GLU A 64 1.20 -10.51 -14.82
CA GLU A 64 0.18 -11.41 -14.24
C GLU A 64 0.67 -12.11 -12.95
N THR A 65 1.72 -11.57 -12.32
CA THR A 65 2.35 -12.17 -11.14
C THR A 65 1.34 -12.50 -10.04
N ILE A 66 1.37 -13.76 -9.56
CA ILE A 66 0.63 -14.23 -8.40
C ILE A 66 1.51 -14.10 -7.17
N VAL A 67 0.99 -13.42 -6.14
CA VAL A 67 1.66 -13.21 -4.87
C VAL A 67 0.86 -13.89 -3.77
N LYS A 68 1.42 -14.93 -3.19
CA LYS A 68 0.91 -15.58 -1.99
C LYS A 68 1.54 -14.96 -0.75
N LEU A 69 0.73 -14.64 0.24
CA LEU A 69 1.21 -14.15 1.53
C LEU A 69 1.30 -15.27 2.55
N MET A 70 2.15 -15.10 3.57
CA MET A 70 2.32 -16.09 4.66
C MET A 70 1.03 -16.38 5.44
N ASN A 71 0.04 -15.49 5.40
CA ASN A 71 -1.27 -15.70 6.03
C ASN A 71 -2.25 -16.51 5.15
N GLY A 72 -1.84 -16.92 3.95
CA GLY A 72 -2.65 -17.67 3.00
C GLY A 72 -3.45 -16.81 2.00
N ASP A 73 -3.42 -15.48 2.10
CA ASP A 73 -4.05 -14.62 1.11
C ASP A 73 -3.33 -14.71 -0.23
N ILE A 74 -4.10 -14.72 -1.32
CA ILE A 74 -3.56 -14.77 -2.69
C ILE A 74 -4.00 -13.52 -3.44
N TRP A 75 -3.02 -12.85 -4.05
CA TRP A 75 -3.20 -11.63 -4.82
C TRP A 75 -2.63 -11.79 -6.23
N GLN A 76 -3.29 -11.24 -7.23
CA GLN A 76 -2.84 -11.23 -8.62
C GLN A 76 -2.57 -9.80 -9.08
N GLN A 77 -1.47 -9.61 -9.82
CA GLN A 77 -1.19 -8.36 -10.52
C GLN A 77 -2.29 -8.06 -11.54
N LYS A 78 -2.79 -6.82 -11.53
CA LYS A 78 -3.81 -6.32 -12.46
C LYS A 78 -3.36 -5.10 -13.26
N GLU A 79 -2.34 -4.39 -12.77
CA GLU A 79 -1.78 -3.22 -13.44
C GLU A 79 -0.61 -3.64 -14.33
N TYR A 80 -0.60 -3.20 -15.59
CA TYR A 80 0.53 -3.42 -16.50
C TYR A 80 1.82 -2.80 -15.94
N TYR A 81 2.73 -3.65 -15.48
CA TYR A 81 4.03 -3.25 -14.95
C TYR A 81 4.99 -4.44 -14.96
N TYR A 82 6.14 -4.26 -15.60
CA TYR A 82 7.20 -5.24 -15.62
C TYR A 82 8.40 -4.69 -14.85
N TYR A 83 8.86 -5.43 -13.84
CA TYR A 83 10.00 -5.01 -13.04
C TYR A 83 10.62 -6.19 -12.32
N TYR A 84 11.85 -6.54 -12.72
CA TYR A 84 12.63 -7.55 -12.04
C TYR A 84 13.09 -7.06 -10.66
N HIS A 85 12.83 -7.87 -9.63
CA HIS A 85 13.36 -7.64 -8.30
C HIS A 85 13.29 -8.93 -7.51
N TYR A 86 14.45 -9.55 -7.28
CA TYR A 86 14.53 -10.72 -6.42
C TYR A 86 14.58 -10.34 -4.95
N ALA A 87 13.70 -10.94 -4.14
CA ALA A 87 13.78 -10.92 -2.68
C ALA A 87 13.13 -12.16 -2.06
N TYR A 88 13.74 -12.70 -1.00
CA TYR A 88 13.16 -13.78 -0.21
C TYR A 88 12.26 -13.25 0.90
N SER A 89 11.00 -13.69 0.92
CA SER A 89 9.94 -13.31 1.85
C SER A 89 9.91 -11.79 2.15
N PRO A 90 9.87 -10.91 1.13
CA PRO A 90 9.82 -9.48 1.35
C PRO A 90 8.55 -9.06 2.08
N LYS A 91 8.63 -7.93 2.80
CA LYS A 91 7.45 -7.31 3.41
C LYS A 91 6.55 -6.72 2.32
N VAL A 92 5.26 -6.76 2.56
CA VAL A 92 4.26 -6.09 1.72
C VAL A 92 3.31 -5.22 2.52
N THR A 93 2.85 -4.16 1.88
CA THR A 93 1.71 -3.36 2.34
C THR A 93 0.73 -3.23 1.18
N ILE A 94 -0.51 -3.66 1.40
CA ILE A 94 -1.60 -3.56 0.43
C ILE A 94 -2.58 -2.54 0.96
N VAL A 95 -2.92 -1.55 0.14
CA VAL A 95 -3.88 -0.52 0.50
C VAL A 95 -5.05 -0.56 -0.48
N LYS A 96 -6.26 -0.55 0.07
CA LYS A 96 -7.49 -0.34 -0.68
C LYS A 96 -7.68 1.15 -0.95
N SER A 97 -7.78 1.51 -2.23
CA SER A 97 -8.10 2.87 -2.68
C SER A 97 -9.35 2.81 -3.55
N GLY A 98 -10.50 3.12 -2.94
CA GLY A 98 -11.80 2.96 -3.59
C GLY A 98 -12.15 1.49 -3.84
N SER A 99 -12.38 1.12 -5.10
CA SER A 99 -12.66 -0.26 -5.53
C SER A 99 -11.41 -1.08 -5.87
N SER A 100 -10.23 -0.47 -5.85
CA SER A 100 -8.98 -1.10 -6.28
C SER A 100 -8.03 -1.31 -5.11
N PHE A 101 -7.15 -2.30 -5.22
CA PHE A 101 -6.05 -2.51 -4.30
C PHE A 101 -4.73 -2.24 -5.01
N LYS A 102 -3.75 -1.77 -4.24
CA LYS A 102 -2.37 -1.63 -4.70
C LYS A 102 -1.45 -2.29 -3.68
N MET A 103 -0.49 -3.07 -4.14
CA MET A 103 0.52 -3.75 -3.34
C MET A 103 1.86 -3.03 -3.47
N LYS A 104 2.46 -2.70 -2.33
CA LYS A 104 3.83 -2.22 -2.22
C LYS A 104 4.69 -3.36 -1.68
N VAL A 105 5.62 -3.85 -2.49
CA VAL A 105 6.66 -4.80 -2.07
C VAL A 105 7.89 -4.02 -1.62
N ASP A 106 8.48 -4.41 -0.50
CA ASP A 106 9.73 -3.82 -0.02
C ASP A 106 10.84 -4.02 -1.07
N GLY A 107 11.71 -3.01 -1.26
CA GLY A 107 12.72 -3.01 -2.33
C GLY A 107 12.22 -2.63 -3.74
N VAL A 108 10.92 -2.75 -4.03
CA VAL A 108 10.33 -2.26 -5.31
C VAL A 108 9.84 -0.84 -5.13
N SER A 109 10.24 0.11 -6.00
CA SER A 109 9.91 1.54 -5.83
C SER A 109 8.42 1.86 -6.07
N LYS A 110 7.77 1.18 -7.01
CA LYS A 110 6.38 1.40 -7.39
C LYS A 110 5.42 0.48 -6.61
N ALA A 111 4.25 1.00 -6.23
CA ALA A 111 3.13 0.18 -5.80
C ALA A 111 2.27 -0.21 -7.00
N VAL A 112 1.87 -1.48 -7.08
CA VAL A 112 1.26 -2.08 -8.28
C VAL A 112 -0.18 -2.48 -7.99
N GLY A 113 -1.10 -2.17 -8.90
CA GLY A 113 -2.48 -2.62 -8.82
C GLY A 113 -2.61 -4.14 -8.75
N VAL A 114 -3.36 -4.63 -7.77
CA VAL A 114 -3.62 -6.05 -7.53
C VAL A 114 -5.09 -6.31 -7.28
N GLU A 115 -5.52 -7.55 -7.43
CA GLU A 115 -6.81 -8.04 -6.96
C GLU A 115 -6.66 -9.30 -6.11
N LYS A 116 -7.56 -9.47 -5.14
CA LYS A 116 -7.55 -10.62 -4.23
C LYS A 116 -8.30 -11.79 -4.86
N LEU A 117 -7.77 -13.00 -4.74
CA LEU A 117 -8.37 -14.21 -5.33
C LEU A 117 -9.15 -15.08 -4.34
N ASN A 118 -9.05 -14.84 -3.01
CA ASN A 118 -9.72 -15.64 -1.97
C ASN A 118 -10.29 -14.83 -0.79
#